data_AF-A0A2E6WVN6-F1
#
_entry.id   AF-A0A2E6WVN6-F1
#
_cell.length_a   1.000
_cell.length_b   1.000
_cell.length_c   1.000
_cell.angle_alpha   90.00
_cell.angle_beta   90.00
_cell.angle_gamma   90.00
#
_symmetry.space_group_name_H-M   'P 1'
#
loop_
_entity.id
_entity.type
_entity.pdbx_description
1 polymer ?
#
loop_
_entity_poly.entity_id
_entity_poly.type
_entity_poly.pdbx_seq_one_letter_code
_entity_poly.pdbx_strand_id
1 'polypeptide(L)'
;MSDGSFFTLDGYHFALGAVGAVVILAHWLPRFVSRREPAASGLLILLGMGIFALVPGMPIFPDPRIYPFPWEMVSELCVIVALFATGLRIDKLSDWSRWGPTARLLALTMPLTILSVALMGWAFAGMTAAGAILLG
;
A
#
# COMPACT_ATOMS: atom_id res chain seq x y z
N MET A 1 31.13 19.51 -0.30
CA MET A 1 31.46 18.34 0.55
C MET A 1 31.25 18.80 1.98
N SER A 2 30.06 18.57 2.52
CA SER A 2 29.70 18.94 3.89
C SER A 2 30.10 17.81 4.82
N ASP A 3 31.12 18.07 5.65
CA ASP A 3 31.61 17.18 6.71
C ASP A 3 30.58 17.06 7.84
N GLY A 4 29.51 16.31 7.58
CA GLY A 4 28.56 15.86 8.60
C GLY A 4 29.11 14.60 9.26
N SER A 5 29.32 14.63 10.58
CA SER A 5 29.78 13.45 11.33
C SER A 5 28.83 12.27 11.10
N PHE A 6 29.38 11.12 10.69
CA PHE A 6 28.68 9.91 10.24
C PHE A 6 27.72 9.30 11.30
N PHE A 7 27.74 9.79 12.54
CA PHE A 7 27.00 9.26 13.70
C PHE A 7 26.03 10.27 14.34
N THR A 8 25.62 11.33 13.63
CA THR A 8 24.61 12.25 14.17
C THR A 8 23.20 11.66 14.03
N LEU A 9 22.45 11.60 15.13
CA LEU A 9 21.03 11.20 15.13
C LEU A 9 20.17 12.32 14.55
N ASP A 10 20.11 12.37 13.23
CA ASP A 10 19.21 13.26 12.48
C ASP A 10 17.77 12.70 12.40
N GLY A 11 16.80 13.55 12.05
CA GLY A 11 15.38 13.19 11.90
C GLY A 11 15.13 12.02 10.95
N TYR A 12 16.02 11.82 9.97
CA TYR A 12 16.01 10.65 9.09
C TYR A 12 16.16 9.32 9.83
N HIS A 13 17.06 9.24 10.82
CA HIS A 13 17.27 8.02 11.61
C HIS A 13 16.06 7.70 12.47
N PHE A 14 15.44 8.73 13.05
CA PHE A 14 14.18 8.58 13.78
C PHE A 14 13.04 8.11 12.88
N ALA A 15 12.93 8.63 11.65
CA ALA A 15 11.94 8.18 10.69
C ALA A 15 12.14 6.71 10.30
N LEU A 16 13.38 6.29 9.99
CA LEU A 16 13.69 4.88 9.70
C LEU A 16 13.38 3.96 10.89
N GLY A 17 13.77 4.36 12.10
CA GLY A 17 13.47 3.62 13.32
C GLY A 17 11.97 3.49 13.58
N ALA A 18 11.21 4.58 13.38
CA ALA A 18 9.76 4.59 13.48
C ALA A 18 9.12 3.65 12.46
N VAL A 19 9.53 3.70 11.18
CA VAL A 19 9.03 2.79 10.14
C VAL A 19 9.30 1.34 10.52
N GLY A 20 10.52 1.01 10.96
CA GLY A 20 10.87 -0.33 11.43
C GLY A 20 10.00 -0.79 12.61
N ALA A 21 9.78 0.08 13.59
CA ALA A 21 8.92 -0.20 14.73
C ALA A 21 7.46 -0.46 14.30
N VAL A 22 6.90 0.36 13.39
CA VAL A 22 5.55 0.15 12.83
C VAL A 22 5.45 -1.20 12.14
N VAL A 23 6.43 -1.55 11.30
CA VAL A 23 6.43 -2.83 10.56
C VAL A 23 6.45 -4.01 11.54
N ILE A 24 7.34 -3.97 12.53
CA ILE A 24 7.46 -5.02 13.55
C ILE A 24 6.15 -5.13 14.33
N LEU A 25 5.64 -4.02 14.87
CA LEU A 25 4.41 -4.01 15.66
C LEU A 25 3.20 -4.47 14.84
N ALA A 26 3.03 -4.00 13.61
CA ALA A 26 1.89 -4.35 12.77
C ALA A 26 1.87 -5.84 12.38
N HIS A 27 3.05 -6.48 12.25
CA HIS A 27 3.14 -7.92 11.96
C HIS A 27 3.13 -8.81 13.20
N TRP A 28 3.59 -8.31 14.34
CA TRP A 28 3.70 -9.06 15.58
C TRP A 28 2.41 -9.00 16.40
N LEU A 29 1.77 -7.83 16.50
CA LEU A 29 0.57 -7.59 17.31
C LEU A 29 -0.63 -8.51 16.95
N PRO A 30 -0.97 -8.74 15.66
CA PRO A 30 -2.06 -9.66 15.30
C PRO A 30 -1.86 -11.06 15.85
N ARG A 31 -0.60 -11.54 15.92
CA ARG A 31 -0.28 -12.90 16.35
C ARG A 31 -0.58 -13.15 17.83
N PHE A 32 -0.59 -12.11 18.66
CA PHE A 32 -0.94 -12.22 20.08
C PHE A 32 -2.44 -12.13 20.33
N VAL A 33 -3.17 -11.39 19.48
CA VAL A 33 -4.58 -11.08 19.70
C VAL A 33 -5.50 -12.08 18.97
N SER A 34 -5.12 -12.58 17.80
CA SER A 34 -5.98 -13.43 16.98
C SER A 34 -5.21 -14.56 16.29
N ARG A 35 -5.79 -15.78 16.31
CA ARG A 35 -5.37 -16.89 15.45
C ARG A 35 -5.87 -16.79 14.00
N ARG A 36 -6.69 -15.78 13.68
CA ARG A 36 -7.19 -15.55 12.30
C ARG A 36 -6.19 -14.71 11.50
N GLU A 37 -6.33 -14.77 10.18
CA GLU A 37 -5.42 -14.14 9.22
C GLU A 37 -5.12 -12.67 9.59
N PRO A 38 -3.85 -12.24 9.59
CA PRO A 38 -3.48 -10.93 10.11
C PRO A 38 -4.01 -9.82 9.21
N ALA A 39 -4.77 -8.86 9.77
CA ALA A 39 -5.10 -7.59 9.12
C ALA A 39 -3.89 -6.62 9.14
N ALA A 40 -2.73 -7.10 8.70
CA ALA A 40 -1.46 -6.38 8.81
C ALA A 40 -1.50 -5.02 8.12
N SER A 41 -2.15 -4.92 6.95
CA SER A 41 -2.25 -3.66 6.18
C SER A 41 -3.01 -2.57 6.93
N GLY A 42 -4.14 -2.90 7.57
CA GLY A 42 -4.91 -1.93 8.35
C GLY A 42 -4.13 -1.42 9.56
N LEU A 43 -3.41 -2.30 10.26
CA LEU A 43 -2.55 -1.92 11.38
C LEU A 43 -1.34 -1.08 10.96
N LEU A 44 -0.74 -1.36 9.81
CA LEU A 44 0.35 -0.53 9.27
C LEU A 44 -0.13 0.92 9.06
N ILE A 45 -1.31 1.11 8.48
CA ILE A 45 -1.90 2.43 8.26
C ILE A 45 -2.18 3.13 9.59
N LEU A 46 -2.85 2.44 10.52
CA LEU A 46 -3.25 3.02 11.81
C LEU A 46 -2.04 3.36 12.70
N LEU A 47 -1.06 2.46 12.79
CA LEU A 47 0.17 2.71 13.55
C LEU A 47 1.02 3.79 12.89
N GLY A 48 1.14 3.80 11.56
CA GLY A 48 1.83 4.86 10.83
C GLY A 48 1.21 6.24 11.08
N MET A 49 -0.12 6.32 10.98
CA MET A 49 -0.89 7.53 11.32
C MET A 49 -0.69 7.94 12.78
N GLY A 50 -0.76 6.99 13.71
CA GLY A 50 -0.57 7.23 15.14
C GLY A 50 0.82 7.75 15.47
N ILE A 51 1.87 7.13 14.94
CA ILE A 51 3.25 7.58 15.17
C ILE A 51 3.50 8.95 14.56
N PHE A 52 3.02 9.20 13.34
CA PHE A 52 3.14 10.50 12.70
C PHE A 52 2.44 11.61 13.51
N ALA A 53 1.26 11.31 14.08
CA ALA A 53 0.51 12.27 14.88
C ALA A 53 1.06 12.49 16.31
N LEU A 54 1.65 11.46 16.93
CA LEU A 54 2.04 11.47 18.34
C LEU A 54 3.51 11.84 18.57
N VAL A 55 4.40 11.68 17.58
CA VAL A 55 5.84 11.93 17.73
C VAL A 55 6.20 13.34 17.23
N PRO A 56 6.44 14.31 18.13
CA PRO A 56 6.87 15.65 17.73
C PRO A 56 8.29 15.61 17.16
N GLY A 57 8.54 16.37 16.08
CA GLY A 57 9.85 16.43 15.40
C GLY A 57 10.04 15.39 14.29
N MET A 58 8.97 14.69 13.91
CA MET A 58 8.96 13.80 12.74
C MET A 58 9.25 14.61 11.47
N PRO A 59 10.21 14.19 10.62
CA PRO A 59 10.46 14.90 9.36
C PRO A 59 9.21 14.87 8.50
N ILE A 60 8.92 16.00 7.84
CA ILE A 60 7.80 16.07 6.90
C ILE A 60 8.11 15.11 5.75
N PHE A 61 7.28 14.07 5.60
CA PHE A 61 7.40 13.18 4.45
C PHE A 61 7.15 13.98 3.17
N PRO A 62 7.91 13.71 2.10
CA PRO A 62 7.74 14.39 0.83
C PRO A 62 6.32 14.19 0.31
N ASP A 63 5.60 15.29 0.09
CA ASP A 63 4.24 15.25 -0.45
C ASP A 63 4.27 14.55 -1.82
N PRO A 64 3.53 13.45 -2.00
CA PRO A 64 3.50 12.71 -3.27
C PRO A 64 3.02 13.53 -4.46
N ARG A 65 2.31 14.66 -4.23
CA ARG A 65 1.87 15.57 -5.28
C ARG A 65 2.99 16.48 -5.80
N ILE A 66 3.98 16.78 -4.96
CA ILE A 66 5.09 17.69 -5.27
C ILE A 66 6.34 16.89 -5.67
N TYR A 67 6.61 15.79 -4.97
CA TYR A 67 7.76 14.93 -5.19
C TYR A 67 7.31 13.47 -5.44
N PRO A 68 6.76 13.16 -6.64
CA PRO A 68 6.20 11.84 -6.93
C PRO A 68 7.26 10.75 -7.12
N PHE A 69 8.45 11.10 -7.60
CA PHE A 69 9.52 10.17 -7.99
C PHE A 69 9.84 9.06 -6.94
N PRO A 70 10.08 9.36 -5.65
CA PRO A 70 10.34 8.31 -4.66
C PRO A 70 9.13 7.38 -4.45
N TRP A 71 7.91 7.91 -4.49
CA TRP A 71 6.69 7.14 -4.31
C TRP A 71 6.38 6.24 -5.50
N GLU A 72 6.67 6.72 -6.70
CA GLU A 72 6.56 5.97 -7.95
C GLU A 72 7.52 4.77 -7.94
N MET A 73 8.81 5.00 -7.68
CA MET A 73 9.82 3.94 -7.62
C MET A 73 9.50 2.88 -6.57
N VAL A 74 9.07 3.28 -5.37
CA VAL A 74 8.70 2.33 -4.31
C VAL A 74 7.45 1.55 -4.68
N SER A 75 6.44 2.21 -5.28
CA SER A 75 5.20 1.55 -5.69
C SER A 75 5.44 0.58 -6.84
N GLU A 76 6.24 0.96 -7.84
CA GLU A 76 6.64 0.09 -8.95
C GLU A 76 7.35 -1.15 -8.44
N LEU A 77 8.36 -0.97 -7.57
CA LEU A 77 9.10 -2.08 -6.98
C LEU A 77 8.18 -2.99 -6.17
N CYS A 78 7.27 -2.42 -5.38
CA CYS A 78 6.29 -3.19 -4.60
C CYS A 78 5.37 -4.01 -5.51
N VAL A 79 4.84 -3.41 -6.59
CA VAL A 79 3.97 -4.08 -7.57
C VAL A 79 4.73 -5.21 -8.28
N ILE A 80 5.96 -4.97 -8.74
CA ILE A 80 6.78 -6.00 -9.39
C ILE A 80 7.01 -7.18 -8.45
N VAL A 81 7.44 -6.92 -7.21
CA VAL A 81 7.70 -7.97 -6.22
C VAL A 81 6.42 -8.74 -5.87
N ALA A 82 5.30 -8.04 -5.68
CA ALA A 82 4.02 -8.66 -5.36
C ALA A 82 3.48 -9.54 -6.50
N LEU A 83 3.52 -9.04 -7.74
CA LEU A 83 3.10 -9.79 -8.92
C LEU A 83 4.01 -10.98 -9.20
N PHE A 84 5.33 -10.82 -9.06
CA PHE A 84 6.30 -11.89 -9.25
C PHE A 84 6.12 -13.00 -8.20
N ALA A 85 6.02 -12.64 -6.91
CA ALA A 85 5.79 -13.60 -5.84
C ALA A 85 4.45 -14.34 -6.00
N THR A 86 3.40 -13.63 -6.42
CA THR A 86 2.10 -14.24 -6.71
C THR A 86 2.18 -15.18 -7.91
N GLY A 87 2.90 -14.79 -8.97
CA GLY A 87 3.12 -15.60 -10.17
C GLY A 87 3.89 -16.89 -9.88
N LEU A 88 4.90 -16.85 -9.02
CA LEU A 88 5.64 -18.05 -8.57
C LEU A 88 4.77 -19.09 -7.86
N ARG A 89 3.64 -18.67 -7.26
CA ARG A 89 2.69 -19.56 -6.58
C ARG A 89 1.77 -20.31 -7.56
N ILE A 90 1.78 -19.95 -8.85
CA ILE A 90 0.90 -20.55 -9.85
C ILE A 90 1.58 -21.81 -10.43
N ASP A 91 1.16 -22.99 -9.96
CA ASP A 91 1.78 -24.27 -10.34
C ASP A 91 1.45 -24.74 -11.77
N LYS A 92 0.31 -24.31 -12.35
CA LYS A 92 -0.23 -24.86 -13.61
C LYS A 92 -0.72 -23.76 -14.55
N LEU A 93 0.14 -23.38 -15.49
CA LEU A 93 -0.19 -22.34 -16.49
C LEU A 93 -0.93 -22.90 -17.72
N SER A 94 -0.71 -24.18 -18.05
CA SER A 94 -1.16 -24.80 -19.32
C SER A 94 -2.66 -25.16 -19.37
N ASP A 95 -3.31 -25.33 -18.21
CA ASP A 95 -4.69 -25.82 -18.17
C ASP A 95 -5.70 -24.68 -18.40
N TRP A 96 -5.93 -24.33 -19.67
CA TRP A 96 -6.82 -23.23 -20.11
C TRP A 96 -8.26 -23.35 -19.58
N SER A 97 -8.72 -24.57 -19.28
CA SER A 97 -10.04 -24.82 -18.70
C SER A 97 -10.22 -24.16 -17.32
N ARG A 98 -9.14 -24.08 -16.54
CA ARG A 98 -9.14 -23.47 -15.20
C ARG A 98 -9.13 -21.94 -15.22
N TRP A 99 -8.82 -21.32 -16.36
CA TRP A 99 -8.77 -19.87 -16.49
C TRP A 99 -10.14 -19.24 -16.69
N GLY A 100 -11.18 -20.02 -17.01
CA GLY A 100 -12.54 -19.51 -17.22
C GLY A 100 -13.05 -18.62 -16.08
N PRO A 101 -13.00 -19.07 -14.80
CA PRO A 101 -13.37 -18.25 -13.66
C PRO A 101 -12.53 -16.97 -13.53
N THR A 102 -11.20 -17.07 -13.64
CA THR A 102 -10.29 -15.91 -13.55
C THR A 102 -10.56 -14.90 -14.66
N ALA A 103 -10.75 -15.35 -15.90
CA ALA A 103 -11.08 -14.51 -17.03
C ALA A 103 -12.43 -13.81 -16.85
N ARG A 104 -13.44 -14.50 -16.30
CA ARG A 104 -14.74 -13.90 -15.99
C ARG A 104 -14.66 -12.88 -14.86
N LEU A 105 -13.86 -13.15 -13.82
CA LEU A 105 -13.60 -12.19 -12.75
C LEU A 105 -12.90 -10.93 -13.30
N LEU A 106 -11.88 -11.10 -14.15
CA LEU A 106 -11.11 -9.98 -14.70
C LEU A 106 -11.87 -9.19 -15.76
N ALA A 107 -12.55 -9.86 -16.69
CA ALA A 107 -13.21 -9.20 -17.83
C ALA A 107 -14.62 -8.70 -17.51
N LEU A 108 -15.33 -9.30 -16.53
CA LEU A 108 -16.68 -8.86 -16.15
C LEU A 108 -16.73 -8.26 -14.76
N THR A 109 -16.17 -8.94 -13.75
CA THR A 109 -16.38 -8.52 -12.36
C THR A 109 -15.58 -7.26 -12.04
N MET A 110 -14.31 -7.18 -12.45
CA MET A 110 -13.49 -5.99 -12.25
C MET A 110 -14.08 -4.73 -12.91
N PRO A 111 -14.50 -4.72 -14.20
CA PRO A 111 -15.19 -3.58 -14.78
C PRO A 111 -16.50 -3.23 -14.07
N LEU A 112 -17.28 -4.24 -13.66
CA LEU A 112 -18.52 -4.01 -12.92
C LEU A 112 -18.27 -3.36 -11.56
N THR A 113 -17.23 -3.77 -10.84
CA THR A 113 -16.85 -3.15 -9.55
C THR A 113 -16.31 -1.75 -9.74
N ILE A 114 -15.47 -1.52 -10.76
CA ILE A 114 -14.96 -0.18 -11.12
C ILE A 114 -16.15 0.75 -11.39
N LEU A 115 -17.09 0.32 -12.23
CA LEU A 115 -18.29 1.12 -12.54
C LEU A 115 -19.16 1.36 -11.31
N SER A 116 -19.31 0.36 -10.45
CA SER A 116 -20.11 0.51 -9.22
C SER A 116 -19.48 1.54 -8.26
N VAL A 117 -18.16 1.47 -8.05
CA VAL A 117 -17.43 2.43 -7.21
C VAL A 117 -17.40 3.81 -7.87
N ALA A 118 -17.22 3.90 -9.19
CA ALA A 118 -17.26 5.16 -9.92
C ALA A 118 -18.64 5.82 -9.83
N LEU A 119 -19.73 5.06 -9.96
CA LEU A 119 -21.09 5.60 -9.78
C LEU A 119 -21.30 6.08 -8.34
N MET A 120 -20.80 5.36 -7.34
CA MET A 120 -20.85 5.81 -5.95
C MET A 120 -20.03 7.09 -5.71
N GLY A 121 -18.81 7.18 -6.26
CA GLY A 121 -17.95 8.36 -6.14
C GLY A 121 -18.54 9.58 -6.84
N TRP A 122 -19.15 9.38 -8.01
CA TRP A 122 -19.82 10.44 -8.74
C TRP A 122 -21.11 10.90 -8.04
N ALA A 123 -21.96 9.97 -7.60
CA ALA A 123 -23.27 10.28 -7.03
C ALA A 123 -23.21 10.79 -5.57
N PHE A 124 -22.34 10.22 -4.73
CA PHE A 124 -22.28 10.52 -3.29
C PHE A 124 -21.10 11.41 -2.90
N ALA A 125 -19.95 11.25 -3.54
CA ALA A 125 -18.74 12.00 -3.19
C ALA A 125 -18.54 13.28 -4.03
N GLY A 126 -19.43 13.56 -4.99
CA GLY A 126 -19.39 14.77 -5.83
C GLY A 126 -18.15 14.85 -6.74
N MET A 127 -17.52 13.69 -7.03
CA MET A 127 -16.33 13.64 -7.87
C MET A 127 -16.66 13.93 -9.34
N THR A 128 -15.68 14.37 -10.12
CA THR A 128 -15.82 14.41 -11.59
C THR A 128 -15.88 12.99 -12.14
N ALA A 129 -16.44 12.80 -13.34
CA ALA A 129 -16.49 11.49 -13.99
C ALA A 129 -15.08 10.86 -14.10
N ALA A 130 -14.06 11.66 -14.46
CA ALA A 130 -12.68 11.19 -14.54
C ALA A 130 -12.13 10.76 -13.18
N GLY A 131 -12.33 11.57 -12.13
CA GLY A 131 -11.87 11.23 -10.78
C GLY A 131 -12.58 10.00 -10.20
N ALA A 132 -13.87 9.85 -10.49
CA ALA A 132 -14.65 8.71 -10.02
C ALA A 132 -14.23 7.40 -10.72
N ILE A 133 -13.93 7.44 -12.02
CA ILE A 133 -13.40 6.28 -12.76
C ILE A 133 -11.99 5.91 -12.26
N LEU A 134 -11.16 6.89 -11.88
CA LEU A 134 -9.83 6.62 -11.30
C LEU A 134 -9.90 6.05 -9.87
N LEU A 135 -10.99 6.30 -9.14
CA LEU A 135 -11.21 5.76 -7.79
C LEU A 135 -11.61 4.28 -7.83
N GLY A 136 -12.43 3.89 -8.82
CA GLY A 136 -12.94 2.54 -9.01
C GLY A 136 -11.92 1.61 -9.63
#